data_AF-A0A817QMQ5-F1
#
_entry.id   AF-A0A817QMQ5-F1
#
_cell.length_a   1.000
_cell.length_b   1.000
_cell.length_c   1.000
_cell.angle_alpha   90.00
_cell.angle_beta   90.00
_cell.angle_gamma   90.00
#
_symmetry.space_group_name_H-M   'P 1'
#
loop_
_entity.id
_entity.type
_entity.pdbx_description
1 polymer ?
#
loop_
_entity_poly.entity_id
_entity_poly.type
_entity_poly.pdbx_seq_one_letter_code
_entity_poly.pdbx_strand_id
1 'polypeptide(L)'
;MQDNQDENDQTNTSKITIKEDVIDDDDDDVQAEKGLQIYWTPQKDIETHFVEIVFSNYDKSDGGPIQIHTIYQHFGIAQIVYKNSHTADRVIHHGSITFQSFTFMPRLLQRTVDMRHVCFINMSIETNRIPLYIDIVSKPYKKNHFEYYQNDKQTILVEYNEDIDFLKISSNVRNHPEYDGLQIKCIQLYHPETLLVEYDQEYSEYDIKNLFKNERIFHIKTYSFCAFVHFYCHDGKHIV
;
A
#
# COMPACT_ATOMS: atom_id res chain seq x y z
N MET A 1 -68.11 52.10 37.31
CA MET A 1 -69.31 52.02 36.45
C MET A 1 -69.23 50.68 35.71
N GLN A 2 -70.21 49.82 35.99
CA GLN A 2 -70.76 48.70 35.21
C GLN A 2 -69.85 47.85 34.29
N ASP A 3 -69.67 46.59 34.71
CA ASP A 3 -70.21 45.34 34.14
C ASP A 3 -70.18 45.02 32.63
N ASN A 4 -69.82 43.73 32.40
CA ASN A 4 -70.17 42.80 31.32
C ASN A 4 -69.35 42.90 30.02
N GLN A 5 -68.93 41.82 29.36
CA GLN A 5 -69.51 40.46 29.32
C GLN A 5 -68.52 39.42 28.75
N ASP A 6 -68.87 38.16 28.98
CA ASP A 6 -68.27 36.88 28.58
C ASP A 6 -67.92 36.73 27.08
N GLU A 7 -66.92 35.89 26.76
CA GLU A 7 -67.17 34.55 26.20
C GLU A 7 -65.86 33.77 25.92
N ASN A 8 -65.90 32.51 26.33
CA ASN A 8 -64.94 31.45 26.01
C ASN A 8 -64.85 31.24 24.49
N ASP A 9 -63.64 31.00 23.96
CA ASP A 9 -63.49 29.80 23.13
C ASP A 9 -62.10 29.18 23.25
N GLN A 10 -62.12 27.87 23.43
CA GLN A 10 -60.98 27.00 23.62
C GLN A 10 -60.34 26.66 22.26
N THR A 11 -59.02 26.75 22.14
CA THR A 11 -58.28 25.78 21.33
C THR A 11 -56.89 25.52 21.91
N ASN A 12 -56.83 24.39 22.62
CA ASN A 12 -55.78 23.38 22.63
C ASN A 12 -54.33 23.75 22.26
N THR A 13 -53.52 23.74 23.31
CA THR A 13 -52.18 23.16 23.43
C THR A 13 -51.72 22.21 22.32
N SER A 14 -50.55 22.50 21.76
CA SER A 14 -49.46 21.54 21.49
C SER A 14 -48.15 22.32 21.30
N LYS A 15 -47.49 22.71 22.40
CA LYS A 15 -46.07 23.10 22.34
C LYS A 15 -45.27 21.81 22.19
N ILE A 16 -44.80 21.57 20.97
CA ILE A 16 -43.82 20.53 20.67
C ILE A 16 -42.52 20.96 21.34
N THR A 17 -42.26 20.43 22.53
CA THR A 17 -40.92 20.41 23.10
C THR A 17 -40.16 19.33 22.34
N ILE A 18 -39.29 19.75 21.43
CA ILE A 18 -38.27 18.87 20.84
C ILE A 18 -37.42 18.45 22.03
N LYS A 19 -37.55 17.18 22.44
CA LYS A 19 -36.53 16.55 23.25
C LYS A 19 -35.29 16.53 22.38
N GLU A 20 -34.24 17.20 22.83
CA GLU A 20 -32.89 16.86 22.37
C GLU A 20 -32.74 15.38 22.72
N ASP A 21 -32.95 14.53 21.72
CA ASP A 21 -32.47 13.17 21.77
C ASP A 21 -30.98 13.29 22.03
N VAL A 22 -30.57 12.84 23.21
CA VAL A 22 -29.19 12.47 23.48
C VAL A 22 -28.85 11.49 22.35
N ILE A 23 -28.10 11.98 21.38
CA ILE A 23 -27.35 11.11 20.49
C ILE A 23 -26.35 10.46 21.44
N ASP A 24 -26.63 9.22 21.83
CA ASP A 24 -25.57 8.32 22.27
C ASP A 24 -24.61 8.27 21.08
N ASP A 25 -23.51 9.02 21.19
CA ASP A 25 -22.31 8.84 20.39
C ASP A 25 -21.71 7.48 20.77
N ASP A 26 -22.44 6.40 20.49
CA ASP A 26 -21.83 5.12 20.15
C ASP A 26 -21.28 5.29 18.73
N ASP A 27 -20.26 6.15 18.60
CA ASP A 27 -19.24 5.99 17.58
C ASP A 27 -18.64 4.61 17.85
N ASP A 28 -19.21 3.60 17.19
CA ASP A 28 -18.50 2.38 16.82
C ASP A 28 -17.33 2.84 15.94
N ASP A 29 -16.30 3.34 16.63
CA ASP A 29 -15.01 3.72 16.16
C ASP A 29 -14.49 2.47 15.46
N VAL A 30 -14.66 2.40 14.14
CA VAL A 30 -14.12 1.32 13.32
C VAL A 30 -12.61 1.43 13.48
N GLN A 31 -12.08 0.72 14.48
CA GLN A 31 -10.67 0.69 14.80
C GLN A 31 -9.96 0.10 13.60
N ALA A 32 -9.51 0.97 12.71
CA ALA A 32 -8.82 0.58 11.50
C ALA A 32 -7.49 -0.07 11.91
N GLU A 33 -7.19 -1.22 11.32
CA GLU A 33 -5.91 -1.88 11.55
C GLU A 33 -4.77 -0.97 11.05
N LYS A 34 -3.64 -0.98 11.76
CA LYS A 34 -2.47 -0.16 11.39
C LYS A 34 -1.18 -0.97 11.53
N GLY A 35 -0.41 -1.01 10.45
CA GLY A 35 0.87 -1.71 10.38
C GLY A 35 2.04 -0.84 10.82
N LEU A 36 2.99 -1.45 11.52
CA LEU A 36 4.30 -0.88 11.83
C LEU A 36 5.42 -1.72 11.23
N GLN A 37 6.50 -1.04 10.85
CA GLN A 37 7.79 -1.66 10.54
C GLN A 37 8.74 -1.35 11.68
N ILE A 38 9.26 -2.42 12.30
CA ILE A 38 10.14 -2.36 13.45
C ILE A 38 11.55 -2.63 12.98
N TYR A 39 12.48 -1.74 13.29
CA TYR A 39 13.90 -1.89 12.96
C TYR A 39 14.73 -2.16 14.21
N TRP A 40 15.76 -3.01 14.12
CA TRP A 40 16.82 -3.14 15.12
C TRP A 40 18.16 -3.35 14.43
N THR A 41 19.26 -3.18 15.17
CA THR A 41 20.59 -3.49 14.62
C THR A 41 20.79 -5.01 14.63
N PRO A 42 21.06 -5.66 13.49
CA PRO A 42 21.28 -7.10 13.41
C PRO A 42 22.68 -7.46 13.93
N GLN A 43 22.90 -7.30 15.24
CA GLN A 43 24.11 -7.78 15.90
C GLN A 43 23.94 -9.22 16.40
N LYS A 44 22.69 -9.64 16.60
CA LYS A 44 22.27 -10.98 17.02
C LYS A 44 20.86 -11.26 16.47
N ASP A 45 20.59 -12.52 16.16
CA ASP A 45 19.24 -12.97 15.87
C ASP A 45 18.36 -12.73 17.10
N ILE A 46 17.16 -12.19 16.89
CA ILE A 46 16.15 -12.05 17.94
C ILE A 46 15.18 -13.22 17.83
N GLU A 47 14.76 -13.78 18.95
CA GLU A 47 13.61 -14.68 18.90
C GLU A 47 12.35 -13.88 18.56
N THR A 48 11.49 -14.41 17.69
CA THR A 48 10.19 -13.81 17.32
C THR A 48 9.40 -13.37 18.57
N HIS A 49 9.47 -14.20 19.61
CA HIS A 49 8.81 -13.94 20.88
C HIS A 49 9.28 -12.65 21.56
N PHE A 50 10.50 -12.15 21.30
CA PHE A 50 10.93 -10.85 21.84
C PHE A 50 10.20 -9.67 21.19
N VAL A 51 9.91 -9.73 19.89
CA VAL A 51 9.09 -8.70 19.23
C VAL A 51 7.69 -8.73 19.81
N GLU A 52 7.11 -9.92 20.00
CA GLU A 52 5.84 -10.10 20.71
C GLU A 52 5.87 -9.47 22.09
N ILE A 53 6.79 -9.88 22.96
CA ILE A 53 6.88 -9.39 24.34
C ILE A 53 6.98 -7.86 24.38
N VAL A 54 7.79 -7.25 23.51
CA VAL A 54 8.01 -5.81 23.54
C VAL A 54 6.77 -5.06 23.03
N PHE A 55 6.27 -5.43 21.86
CA PHE A 55 5.24 -4.67 21.15
C PHE A 55 3.82 -5.04 21.57
N SER A 56 3.63 -6.17 22.24
CA SER A 56 2.36 -6.50 22.89
C SER A 56 2.21 -5.94 24.30
N ASN A 57 3.29 -5.41 24.89
CA ASN A 57 3.32 -4.95 26.26
C ASN A 57 3.13 -3.44 26.36
N TYR A 58 2.11 -3.04 27.11
CA TYR A 58 1.79 -1.64 27.36
C TYR A 58 2.93 -0.88 28.06
N ASP A 59 3.49 -1.43 29.13
CA ASP A 59 4.54 -0.77 29.92
C ASP A 59 5.89 -0.61 29.16
N LYS A 60 6.09 -1.35 28.07
CA LYS A 60 7.35 -1.33 27.29
C LYS A 60 7.29 -0.46 26.06
N SER A 61 6.14 -0.40 25.40
CA SER A 61 6.00 0.23 24.09
C SER A 61 4.73 1.06 23.95
N ASP A 62 3.93 1.20 25.00
CA ASP A 62 2.53 1.65 24.96
C ASP A 62 1.65 0.82 23.98
N GLY A 63 2.10 -0.41 23.74
CA GLY A 63 1.53 -1.36 22.79
C GLY A 63 0.29 -2.09 23.30
N GLY A 64 0.01 -3.22 22.68
CA GLY A 64 -1.19 -4.03 22.89
C GLY A 64 -1.20 -5.20 21.91
N PRO A 65 -2.26 -6.01 21.84
CA PRO A 65 -2.26 -7.21 20.99
C PRO A 65 -1.81 -6.94 19.55
N ILE A 66 -0.80 -7.69 19.09
CA ILE A 66 -0.25 -7.59 17.73
C ILE A 66 -0.49 -8.86 16.93
N GLN A 67 -0.48 -8.71 15.62
CA GLN A 67 -0.22 -9.80 14.68
C GLN A 67 1.13 -9.58 14.02
N ILE A 68 2.05 -10.53 14.19
CA ILE A 68 3.31 -10.52 13.46
C ILE A 68 3.07 -11.07 12.06
N HIS A 69 3.28 -10.24 11.05
CA HIS A 69 3.19 -10.67 9.65
C HIS A 69 4.49 -11.35 9.20
N THR A 70 5.64 -10.73 9.50
CA THR A 70 6.94 -11.26 9.07
C THR A 70 8.05 -10.71 9.95
N ILE A 71 9.08 -11.52 10.17
CA ILE A 71 10.35 -11.11 10.81
C ILE A 71 11.50 -11.48 9.88
N TYR A 72 12.30 -10.49 9.54
CA TYR A 72 13.52 -10.62 8.75
C TYR A 72 14.74 -10.40 9.65
N GLN A 73 15.21 -11.48 10.29
CA GLN A 73 16.30 -11.46 11.26
C GLN A 73 17.56 -10.77 10.75
N HIS A 74 17.96 -11.09 9.52
CA HIS A 74 19.20 -10.62 8.93
C HIS A 74 19.20 -9.11 8.60
N PHE A 75 18.03 -8.51 8.36
CA PHE A 75 17.91 -7.06 8.14
C PHE A 75 17.64 -6.29 9.42
N GLY A 76 17.34 -7.00 10.51
CA GLY A 76 16.82 -6.39 11.70
C GLY A 76 15.45 -5.75 11.49
N ILE A 77 14.53 -6.41 10.76
CA ILE A 77 13.21 -5.84 10.43
C ILE A 77 12.08 -6.79 10.86
N ALA A 78 11.03 -6.26 11.47
CA ALA A 78 9.77 -6.98 11.69
C ALA A 78 8.58 -6.14 11.23
N GLN A 79 7.59 -6.80 10.65
CA GLN A 79 6.32 -6.19 10.27
C GLN A 79 5.24 -6.70 11.21
N ILE A 80 4.60 -5.77 11.91
CA ILE A 80 3.54 -6.05 12.88
C ILE A 80 2.30 -5.24 12.53
N VAL A 81 1.14 -5.74 12.90
CA VAL A 81 -0.14 -5.05 12.72
C VAL A 81 -0.86 -4.99 14.06
N TYR A 82 -1.32 -3.79 14.41
CA TYR A 82 -2.27 -3.58 15.50
C TYR A 82 -3.66 -3.55 14.93
N LYS A 83 -4.60 -4.22 15.62
CA LYS A 83 -6.03 -4.07 15.29
C LYS A 83 -6.53 -2.65 15.54
N ASN A 84 -5.98 -1.96 16.53
CA ASN A 84 -6.34 -0.59 16.87
C ASN A 84 -5.26 0.39 16.39
N SER A 85 -5.62 1.26 15.43
CA SER A 85 -4.76 2.32 14.90
C SER A 85 -4.17 3.23 15.98
N HIS A 86 -4.94 3.57 17.01
CA HIS A 86 -4.47 4.41 18.12
C HIS A 86 -3.32 3.76 18.89
N THR A 87 -3.33 2.42 19.01
CA THR A 87 -2.22 1.70 19.66
C THR A 87 -0.94 1.81 18.84
N ALA A 88 -1.02 1.66 17.52
CA ALA A 88 0.13 1.84 16.64
C ALA A 88 0.68 3.27 16.73
N ASP A 89 -0.19 4.27 16.82
CA ASP A 89 0.22 5.68 16.97
C ASP A 89 0.91 5.94 18.31
N ARG A 90 0.44 5.37 19.42
CA ARG A 90 1.14 5.47 20.71
C ARG A 90 2.54 4.88 20.65
N VAL A 91 2.68 3.68 20.06
CA VAL A 91 3.97 3.00 19.91
C VAL A 91 4.95 3.83 19.08
N ILE A 92 4.49 4.51 18.03
CA ILE A 92 5.32 5.43 17.25
C ILE A 92 5.73 6.65 18.08
N HIS A 93 4.80 7.24 18.83
CA HIS A 93 5.08 8.41 19.69
C HIS A 93 6.03 8.07 20.85
N HIS A 94 6.00 6.84 21.35
CA HIS A 94 6.95 6.34 22.34
C HIS A 94 8.40 6.35 21.78
N GLY A 95 8.56 6.26 20.46
CA GLY A 95 9.86 6.35 19.79
C GLY A 95 10.68 5.08 19.95
N SER A 96 12.00 5.21 20.13
CA SER A 96 12.89 4.04 20.25
C SER A 96 12.67 3.29 21.56
N ILE A 97 12.53 1.97 21.50
CA ILE A 97 12.29 1.10 22.64
C ILE A 97 13.51 0.21 22.85
N THR A 98 14.13 0.25 24.03
CA THR A 98 15.26 -0.63 24.34
C THR A 98 14.83 -1.77 25.25
N PHE A 99 15.09 -2.99 24.83
CA PHE A 99 14.81 -4.20 25.62
C PHE A 99 16.01 -5.14 25.57
N GLN A 100 16.50 -5.49 26.76
CA GLN A 100 17.79 -6.17 26.94
C GLN A 100 18.92 -5.40 26.25
N SER A 101 19.49 -5.95 25.17
CA SER A 101 20.56 -5.36 24.36
C SER A 101 20.11 -4.91 22.98
N PHE A 102 18.81 -4.92 22.69
CA PHE A 102 18.25 -4.48 21.42
C PHE A 102 17.56 -3.14 21.57
N THR A 103 17.81 -2.24 20.63
CA THR A 103 17.05 -1.01 20.46
C THR A 103 16.17 -1.16 19.22
N PHE A 104 14.87 -1.14 19.44
CA PHE A 104 13.85 -1.19 18.41
C PHE A 104 13.41 0.21 18.01
N MET A 105 13.24 0.44 16.73
CA MET A 105 12.78 1.71 16.17
C MET A 105 11.49 1.45 15.38
N PRO A 106 10.31 1.61 16.00
CA PRO A 106 9.05 1.51 15.28
C PRO A 106 8.91 2.66 14.30
N ARG A 107 8.43 2.34 13.09
CA ARG A 107 7.97 3.31 12.11
C ARG A 107 6.62 2.87 11.58
N LEU A 108 5.83 3.81 11.08
CA LEU A 108 4.68 3.44 10.26
C LEU A 108 5.14 2.50 9.17
N LEU A 109 4.41 1.42 8.96
CA LEU A 109 4.58 0.59 7.77
C LEU A 109 4.15 1.45 6.58
N GLN A 110 5.09 2.27 6.09
CA GLN A 110 4.94 2.93 4.82
C GLN A 110 5.07 1.82 3.79
N ARG A 111 3.92 1.43 3.22
CA ARG A 111 3.95 0.88 1.88
C ARG A 111 4.39 2.03 0.98
N THR A 112 5.69 2.30 0.88
CA THR A 112 6.22 3.03 -0.28
C THR A 112 6.01 2.10 -1.45
N VAL A 113 4.80 2.15 -1.98
CA VAL A 113 4.50 1.52 -3.24
C VAL A 113 5.25 2.37 -4.25
N ASP A 114 6.35 1.83 -4.76
CA ASP A 114 6.99 2.37 -5.94
C ASP A 114 5.95 2.30 -7.06
N MET A 115 5.50 3.49 -7.48
CA MET A 115 4.52 3.64 -8.54
C MET A 115 5.20 3.99 -9.87
N ARG A 116 6.54 3.95 -9.93
CA ARG A 116 7.34 4.42 -11.08
C ARG A 116 7.25 3.52 -12.30
N HIS A 117 6.59 2.36 -12.19
CA HIS A 117 6.57 1.35 -13.24
C HIS A 117 5.17 1.22 -13.84
N VAL A 118 5.02 1.53 -15.14
CA VAL A 118 3.75 1.43 -15.87
C VAL A 118 3.89 0.54 -17.09
N CYS A 119 2.98 -0.41 -17.22
CA CYS A 119 2.83 -1.21 -18.42
C CYS A 119 1.75 -0.65 -19.32
N PHE A 120 2.11 -0.45 -20.59
CA PHE A 120 1.18 -0.22 -21.69
C PHE A 120 1.04 -1.52 -22.47
N ILE A 121 -0.19 -1.95 -22.71
CA ILE A 121 -0.51 -3.31 -23.18
C ILE A 121 -1.50 -3.17 -24.33
N ASN A 122 -1.30 -3.97 -25.36
CA ASN A 122 -2.04 -3.93 -26.63
C ASN A 122 -1.78 -2.63 -27.39
N MET A 123 -0.52 -2.17 -27.40
CA MET A 123 -0.16 -0.94 -28.09
C MET A 123 0.00 -1.18 -29.60
N SER A 124 -1.06 -0.95 -30.37
CA SER A 124 -1.05 -1.02 -31.84
C SER A 124 -0.46 0.23 -32.50
N ILE A 125 0.72 0.67 -32.05
CA ILE A 125 1.44 1.83 -32.59
C ILE A 125 2.70 1.36 -33.33
N GLU A 126 3.03 2.01 -34.45
CA GLU A 126 4.32 1.82 -35.12
C GLU A 126 5.48 2.02 -34.12
N THR A 127 6.44 1.10 -34.10
CA THR A 127 7.50 1.06 -33.08
C THR A 127 8.30 2.37 -32.96
N ASN A 128 8.49 3.08 -34.06
CA ASN A 128 9.15 4.39 -34.12
C ASN A 128 8.36 5.53 -33.46
N ARG A 129 7.04 5.39 -33.28
CA ARG A 129 6.16 6.41 -32.67
C ARG A 129 5.91 6.17 -31.19
N ILE A 130 6.23 4.99 -30.66
CA ILE A 130 6.09 4.62 -29.24
C ILE A 130 6.75 5.65 -28.30
N PRO A 131 8.01 6.08 -28.50
CA PRO A 131 8.66 6.98 -27.55
C PRO A 131 7.94 8.34 -27.43
N LEU A 132 7.49 8.88 -28.56
CA LEU A 132 6.75 10.13 -28.62
C LEU A 132 5.38 10.01 -27.95
N TYR A 133 4.69 8.89 -28.15
CA TYR A 133 3.40 8.64 -27.51
C TYR A 133 3.53 8.62 -25.99
N ILE A 134 4.48 7.86 -25.46
CA ILE A 134 4.77 7.79 -24.02
C ILE A 134 5.05 9.21 -23.49
N ASP A 135 5.85 10.01 -24.19
CA ASP A 135 6.14 11.39 -23.77
C ASP A 135 4.92 12.30 -23.75
N ILE A 136 3.90 12.04 -24.57
CA ILE A 136 2.66 12.83 -24.57
C ILE A 136 1.79 12.43 -23.39
N VAL A 137 1.52 11.12 -23.22
CA VAL A 137 0.58 10.64 -22.20
C VAL A 137 1.15 10.66 -20.79
N SER A 138 2.47 10.65 -20.65
CA SER A 138 3.14 10.64 -19.36
C SER A 138 3.42 12.03 -18.79
N LYS A 139 3.04 13.13 -19.46
CA LYS A 139 3.25 14.49 -18.90
C LYS A 139 2.54 14.66 -17.55
N PRO A 140 3.20 15.25 -16.54
CA PRO A 140 4.50 15.94 -16.59
C PRO A 140 5.73 15.06 -16.27
N TYR A 141 5.55 13.76 -16.08
CA TYR A 141 6.58 12.86 -15.55
C TYR A 141 7.70 12.60 -16.55
N LYS A 142 8.94 12.58 -16.04
CA LYS A 142 10.11 12.22 -16.84
C LYS A 142 10.34 10.72 -16.78
N LYS A 143 10.28 10.05 -17.93
CA LYS A 143 10.71 8.65 -18.06
C LYS A 143 12.23 8.54 -17.79
N ASN A 144 12.60 7.48 -17.09
CA ASN A 144 13.99 7.04 -16.89
C ASN A 144 14.37 6.11 -18.04
N HIS A 145 13.59 5.04 -18.20
CA HIS A 145 13.84 3.94 -19.12
C HIS A 145 12.52 3.37 -19.64
N PHE A 146 12.55 2.72 -20.80
CA PHE A 146 11.43 1.90 -21.26
C PHE A 146 11.92 0.71 -22.08
N GLU A 147 11.20 -0.39 -21.96
CA GLU A 147 11.49 -1.64 -22.66
C GLU A 147 10.26 -2.11 -23.45
N TYR A 148 10.51 -2.60 -24.66
CA TYR A 148 9.49 -3.13 -25.55
C TYR A 148 9.58 -4.64 -25.60
N TYR A 149 8.46 -5.30 -25.34
CA TYR A 149 8.35 -6.75 -25.33
C TYR A 149 7.44 -7.19 -26.46
N GLN A 150 8.03 -7.89 -27.43
CA GLN A 150 7.34 -8.54 -28.53
C GLN A 150 6.64 -9.81 -28.06
N ASN A 151 5.65 -9.64 -27.19
CA ASN A 151 4.72 -10.70 -26.80
C ASN A 151 3.41 -10.56 -27.59
N ASP A 152 2.52 -11.56 -27.47
CA ASP A 152 1.19 -11.59 -28.10
C ASP A 152 0.35 -10.33 -27.83
N LYS A 153 0.68 -9.58 -26.79
CA LYS A 153 -0.03 -8.38 -26.33
C LYS A 153 0.74 -7.08 -26.60
N GLN A 154 1.88 -7.09 -27.28
CA GLN A 154 2.73 -5.90 -27.55
C GLN A 154 2.84 -4.98 -26.34
N THR A 155 3.64 -5.41 -25.35
CA THR A 155 3.74 -4.74 -24.05
C THR A 155 4.93 -3.80 -24.01
N ILE A 156 4.75 -2.62 -23.40
CA ILE A 156 5.84 -1.70 -23.07
C ILE A 156 5.85 -1.47 -21.57
N LEU A 157 7.00 -1.68 -20.95
CA LEU A 157 7.26 -1.26 -19.58
C LEU A 157 7.94 0.11 -19.60
N VAL A 158 7.43 1.05 -18.82
CA VAL A 158 8.04 2.37 -18.64
C VAL A 158 8.37 2.56 -17.17
N GLU A 159 9.62 2.92 -16.90
CA GLU A 159 10.10 3.36 -15.59
C GLU A 159 10.20 4.89 -15.58
N TYR A 160 9.70 5.54 -14.54
CA TYR A 160 9.81 6.98 -14.31
C TYR A 160 10.87 7.32 -13.27
N ASN A 161 11.42 8.53 -13.35
CA ASN A 161 12.41 9.02 -12.37
C ASN A 161 11.79 9.31 -10.98
N GLU A 162 10.47 9.40 -10.92
CA GLU A 162 9.71 9.81 -9.74
C GLU A 162 8.41 9.02 -9.66
N ASP A 163 7.83 8.91 -8.45
CA ASP A 163 6.50 8.33 -8.28
C ASP A 163 5.47 9.12 -9.08
N ILE A 164 4.61 8.39 -9.79
CA ILE A 164 3.63 8.99 -10.69
C ILE A 164 2.21 8.90 -10.11
N ASP A 165 1.37 9.87 -10.49
CA ASP A 165 -0.08 9.72 -10.41
C ASP A 165 -0.56 8.86 -11.60
N PHE A 166 -0.78 7.57 -11.33
CA PHE A 166 -1.28 6.63 -12.33
C PHE A 166 -2.66 7.02 -12.89
N LEU A 167 -3.54 7.65 -12.10
CA LEU A 167 -4.86 8.06 -12.57
C LEU A 167 -4.74 9.18 -13.62
N LYS A 168 -3.75 10.06 -13.45
CA LYS A 168 -3.45 11.10 -14.43
C LYS A 168 -2.98 10.52 -15.76
N ILE A 169 -2.03 9.58 -15.74
CA ILE A 169 -1.57 8.89 -16.96
C ILE A 169 -2.74 8.12 -17.60
N SER A 170 -3.54 7.41 -16.80
CA SER A 170 -4.74 6.70 -17.28
C SER A 170 -5.74 7.61 -17.99
N SER A 171 -5.97 8.80 -17.43
CA SER A 171 -6.85 9.79 -18.02
C SER A 171 -6.29 10.32 -19.34
N ASN A 172 -4.99 10.62 -19.40
CA ASN A 172 -4.33 11.07 -20.64
C ASN A 172 -4.43 10.04 -21.76
N VAL A 173 -4.25 8.76 -21.45
CA VAL A 173 -4.40 7.66 -22.40
C VAL A 173 -5.82 7.56 -22.93
N ARG A 174 -6.84 7.57 -22.04
CA ARG A 174 -8.26 7.48 -22.44
C ARG A 174 -8.72 8.64 -23.31
N ASN A 175 -8.15 9.82 -23.13
CA ASN A 175 -8.50 11.01 -23.89
C ASN A 175 -7.86 11.06 -25.28
N HIS A 176 -7.07 10.05 -25.66
CA HIS A 176 -6.33 10.02 -26.91
C HIS A 176 -6.96 9.00 -27.87
N PRO A 177 -7.77 9.44 -28.86
CA PRO A 177 -8.70 8.59 -29.62
C PRO A 177 -8.04 7.60 -30.58
N GLU A 178 -6.74 7.74 -30.83
CA GLU A 178 -5.98 6.83 -31.72
C GLU A 178 -5.70 5.45 -31.09
N TYR A 179 -6.05 5.24 -29.82
CA TYR A 179 -5.56 4.10 -29.03
C TYR A 179 -6.69 3.32 -28.36
N ASP A 180 -7.77 3.09 -29.11
CA ASP A 180 -8.87 2.23 -28.68
C ASP A 180 -8.35 0.80 -28.41
N GLY A 181 -8.74 0.23 -27.27
CA GLY A 181 -8.27 -1.08 -26.81
C GLY A 181 -6.89 -1.11 -26.13
N LEU A 182 -6.19 0.02 -26.00
CA LEU A 182 -4.96 0.12 -25.20
C LEU A 182 -5.29 -0.02 -23.70
N GLN A 183 -4.61 -0.93 -23.02
CA GLN A 183 -4.71 -1.10 -21.57
C GLN A 183 -3.46 -0.55 -20.91
N ILE A 184 -3.64 0.10 -19.76
CA ILE A 184 -2.51 0.46 -18.90
C ILE A 184 -2.66 -0.13 -17.51
N LYS A 185 -1.54 -0.52 -16.93
CA LYS A 185 -1.45 -1.09 -15.58
C LYS A 185 -0.24 -0.50 -14.86
N CYS A 186 -0.39 -0.22 -13.57
CA CYS A 186 0.74 0.15 -12.72
C CYS A 186 1.31 -1.12 -12.08
N ILE A 187 2.63 -1.29 -12.16
CA ILE A 187 3.35 -2.25 -11.34
C ILE A 187 3.65 -1.57 -10.01
N GLN A 188 3.08 -2.11 -8.96
CA GLN A 188 3.31 -1.68 -7.58
C GLN A 188 4.45 -2.51 -6.99
N LEU A 189 5.61 -1.90 -6.76
CA LEU A 189 6.71 -2.55 -6.04
C LEU A 189 6.69 -2.11 -4.58
N TYR A 190 6.86 -3.05 -3.66
CA TYR A 190 6.72 -2.79 -2.22
C TYR A 190 8.07 -2.67 -1.50
N HIS A 191 9.18 -2.74 -2.23
CA HIS A 191 10.53 -2.63 -1.68
C HIS A 191 11.50 -1.99 -2.69
N PRO A 192 12.40 -1.08 -2.28
CA PRO A 192 13.35 -0.42 -3.18
C PRO A 192 14.37 -1.37 -3.83
N GLU A 193 14.63 -2.54 -3.22
CA GLU A 193 15.51 -3.59 -3.75
C GLU A 193 14.75 -4.67 -4.54
N THR A 194 13.53 -4.35 -4.99
CA THR A 194 12.76 -5.29 -5.82
C THR A 194 13.41 -5.38 -7.20
N LEU A 195 13.70 -6.60 -7.65
CA LEU A 195 14.11 -6.86 -9.00
C LEU A 195 12.89 -7.24 -9.83
N LEU A 196 12.76 -6.62 -11.00
CA LEU A 196 11.78 -6.99 -12.00
C LEU A 196 12.50 -7.81 -13.06
N VAL A 197 12.06 -9.06 -13.27
CA VAL A 197 12.68 -9.96 -14.23
C VAL A 197 11.63 -10.46 -15.20
N GLU A 198 11.94 -10.32 -16.49
CA GLU A 198 11.17 -10.91 -17.56
C GLU A 198 11.26 -12.44 -17.49
N TYR A 199 10.15 -13.13 -17.68
CA TYR A 199 10.10 -14.58 -17.73
C TYR A 199 9.31 -15.06 -18.96
N ASP A 200 9.60 -16.26 -19.44
CA ASP A 200 8.86 -16.86 -20.54
C ASP A 200 7.42 -17.18 -20.10
N GLN A 201 6.42 -16.75 -20.87
CA GLN A 201 5.00 -16.97 -20.57
C GLN A 201 4.62 -18.46 -20.54
N GLU A 202 5.47 -19.36 -21.05
CA GLU A 202 5.32 -20.80 -20.89
C GLU A 202 5.47 -21.27 -19.43
N TYR A 203 6.17 -20.52 -18.58
CA TYR A 203 6.28 -20.84 -17.16
C TYR A 203 5.03 -20.44 -16.40
N SER A 204 4.41 -21.40 -15.71
CA SER A 204 3.36 -21.09 -14.74
C SER A 204 3.94 -20.42 -13.50
N GLU A 205 3.11 -19.73 -12.72
CA GLU A 205 3.53 -19.19 -11.42
C GLU A 205 4.12 -20.26 -10.50
N TYR A 206 3.63 -21.50 -10.60
CA TYR A 206 4.18 -22.65 -9.87
C TYR A 206 5.62 -22.97 -10.31
N ASP A 207 5.89 -22.94 -11.61
CA ASP A 207 7.23 -23.19 -12.14
C ASP A 207 8.22 -22.11 -11.71
N ILE A 208 7.79 -20.84 -11.73
CA ILE A 208 8.60 -19.70 -11.27
C ILE A 208 8.89 -19.82 -9.78
N LYS A 209 7.88 -20.12 -8.95
CA LYS A 209 8.11 -20.35 -7.52
C LYS A 209 9.07 -21.53 -7.28
N ASN A 210 8.98 -22.57 -8.09
CA ASN A 210 9.88 -23.72 -8.01
C ASN A 210 11.31 -23.42 -8.47
N LEU A 211 11.49 -22.58 -9.48
CA LEU A 211 12.81 -22.11 -9.95
C LEU A 211 13.56 -21.44 -8.79
N PHE A 212 12.86 -20.61 -8.02
CA PHE A 212 13.43 -19.87 -6.90
C PHE A 212 13.24 -20.52 -5.53
N LYS A 213 12.77 -21.78 -5.45
CA LYS A 213 12.45 -22.43 -4.17
C LYS A 213 13.63 -22.58 -3.22
N ASN A 214 14.84 -22.58 -3.75
CA ASN A 214 16.09 -22.69 -3.00
C ASN A 214 16.77 -21.33 -2.79
N GLU A 215 16.26 -20.28 -3.45
CA GLU A 215 16.79 -18.92 -3.34
C GLU A 215 16.17 -18.21 -2.13
N ARG A 216 16.88 -17.24 -1.57
CA ARG A 216 16.38 -16.41 -0.45
C ARG A 216 15.43 -15.33 -0.94
N ILE A 217 14.38 -15.73 -1.67
CA ILE A 217 13.36 -14.85 -2.21
C ILE A 217 12.17 -14.80 -1.26
N PHE A 218 11.82 -13.60 -0.80
CA PHE A 218 10.78 -13.39 0.21
C PHE A 218 9.39 -13.19 -0.37
N HIS A 219 9.32 -12.71 -1.61
CA HIS A 219 8.06 -12.43 -2.28
C HIS A 219 8.24 -12.65 -3.78
N ILE A 220 7.27 -13.32 -4.39
CA ILE A 220 7.17 -13.53 -5.83
C ILE A 220 5.78 -13.08 -6.21
N LYS A 221 5.68 -12.08 -7.08
CA LYS A 221 4.41 -11.68 -7.70
C LYS A 221 4.58 -11.74 -9.20
N THR A 222 3.68 -12.48 -9.83
CA THR A 222 3.58 -12.58 -11.27
C THR A 222 2.58 -11.55 -11.78
N TYR A 223 2.87 -10.96 -12.92
CA TYR A 223 1.95 -10.08 -13.63
C TYR A 223 1.53 -10.77 -14.93
N SER A 224 0.38 -11.43 -14.96
CA SER A 224 -0.10 -12.19 -16.13
C SER A 224 -0.31 -11.36 -17.41
N PHE A 225 -0.21 -10.03 -17.30
CA PHE A 225 -0.43 -9.06 -18.36
C PHE A 225 0.87 -8.49 -18.93
N CYS A 226 2.00 -8.69 -18.27
CA CYS A 226 3.32 -8.27 -18.70
C CYS A 226 4.27 -9.30 -18.08
N ALA A 227 4.90 -10.16 -18.87
CA ALA A 227 5.59 -11.38 -18.42
C ALA A 227 6.78 -11.11 -17.47
N PHE A 228 6.46 -10.58 -16.29
CA PHE A 228 7.38 -10.15 -15.27
C PHE A 228 7.02 -10.86 -13.99
N VAL A 229 8.09 -11.27 -13.33
CA VAL A 229 8.07 -11.62 -11.93
C VAL A 229 8.81 -10.53 -11.22
N HIS A 230 8.20 -9.99 -10.18
CA HIS A 230 8.97 -9.26 -9.20
C HIS A 230 9.41 -10.19 -8.09
N PHE A 231 10.64 -10.01 -7.63
CA PHE A 231 11.11 -10.67 -6.44
C PHE A 231 11.97 -9.76 -5.56
N TYR A 232 11.94 -10.04 -4.27
CA TYR A 232 12.79 -9.39 -3.28
C TYR A 232 13.79 -10.43 -2.75
N CYS A 233 15.09 -10.19 -2.97
CA CYS A 233 16.19 -11.06 -2.55
C CYS A 233 17.20 -10.28 -1.70
N HIS A 234 17.82 -10.98 -0.74
CA HIS A 234 18.55 -10.40 0.38
C HIS A 234 19.83 -9.63 0.05
N ASP A 235 20.45 -9.85 -1.11
CA ASP A 235 21.82 -9.40 -1.34
C ASP A 235 21.98 -8.29 -2.37
N GLY A 236 20.89 -7.78 -2.97
CA GLY A 236 20.98 -6.88 -4.14
C GLY A 236 21.82 -7.46 -5.29
N LYS A 237 22.19 -8.74 -5.21
CA LYS A 237 23.02 -9.42 -6.19
C LYS A 237 22.12 -9.85 -7.33
N HIS A 238 22.63 -9.63 -8.54
CA HIS A 238 22.12 -10.17 -9.78
C HIS A 238 21.70 -11.62 -9.57
N ILE A 239 20.39 -11.87 -9.66
CA ILE A 239 19.89 -13.19 -9.99
C ILE A 239 20.37 -13.44 -11.42
N VAL A 240 21.24 -14.43 -11.60
CA VAL A 240 21.78 -14.86 -12.90
C VAL A 240 20.87 -15.92 -13.49
#